data_AF-A0A2I1I4H6-F1
#
_entry.id   AF-A0A2I1I4H6-F1
#
_cell.length_a   1.000
_cell.length_b   1.000
_cell.length_c   1.000
_cell.angle_alpha   90.00
_cell.angle_beta   90.00
_cell.angle_gamma   90.00
#
_symmetry.space_group_name_H-M   'P 1'
#
loop_
_entity.id
_entity.type
_entity.pdbx_description
1 polymer ?
#
loop_
_entity_poly.entity_id
_entity_poly.type
_entity_poly.pdbx_seq_one_letter_code
_entity_poly.pdbx_strand_id
1 'polypeptide(L)'
;MIQGFKEFISKGNALDLAVAVIIGAAFTPIVTAITDVIMGIIGAVIGQPNFDSVLQFTINGSDPIQPGTIITAVVNFLLVAAAVYFAIIVPMNKIKATTAKKEEAVEEAPAVPSTEEQLLTEIRDLLANKN
;
A
#
# COMPACT_ATOMS: atom_id res chain seq x y z
N MET A 1 -33.56 -1.19 10.07
CA MET A 1 -32.10 -1.07 10.29
C MET A 1 -31.29 -1.97 9.36
N ILE A 2 -31.58 -3.26 9.25
CA ILE A 2 -30.84 -4.20 8.38
C ILE A 2 -30.88 -3.80 6.90
N GLN A 3 -32.02 -3.31 6.39
CA GLN A 3 -32.15 -2.81 5.01
C GLN A 3 -31.25 -1.59 4.75
N GLY A 4 -31.28 -0.59 5.65
CA GLY A 4 -30.45 0.61 5.54
C GLY A 4 -28.96 0.37 5.75
N PHE A 5 -28.59 -0.65 6.55
CA PHE A 5 -27.21 -1.10 6.69
C PHE A 5 -26.70 -1.79 5.41
N LYS A 6 -27.56 -2.61 4.78
CA LYS A 6 -27.26 -3.22 3.48
C LYS A 6 -27.07 -2.13 2.41
N GLU A 7 -27.98 -1.16 2.32
CA GLU A 7 -27.85 -0.01 1.41
C GLU A 7 -26.59 0.84 1.67
N PHE A 8 -26.16 1.00 2.92
CA PHE A 8 -24.93 1.72 3.25
C PHE A 8 -23.67 0.98 2.79
N ILE A 9 -23.59 -0.34 3.00
CA ILE A 9 -22.48 -1.17 2.51
C ILE A 9 -22.49 -1.27 0.98
N SER A 10 -23.67 -1.35 0.36
CA SER A 10 -23.83 -1.43 -1.09
C SER A 10 -23.37 -0.17 -1.84
N LYS A 11 -23.09 0.94 -1.15
CA LYS A 11 -22.53 2.15 -1.77
C LYS A 11 -21.03 2.04 -2.12
N GLY A 12 -20.40 0.87 -1.95
CA GLY A 12 -19.04 0.55 -2.40
C GLY A 12 -17.93 1.15 -1.52
N ASN A 13 -18.02 2.44 -1.21
CA ASN A 13 -17.00 3.18 -0.44
C ASN A 13 -16.72 2.58 0.95
N ALA A 14 -17.74 2.03 1.62
CA ALA A 14 -17.58 1.38 2.93
C ALA A 14 -16.95 -0.02 2.82
N LEU A 15 -17.27 -0.75 1.74
CA LEU A 15 -16.74 -2.10 1.51
C LEU A 15 -15.25 -2.05 1.15
N ASP A 16 -14.87 -1.14 0.25
CA ASP A 16 -13.47 -0.98 -0.16
C ASP A 16 -12.58 -0.54 1.00
N LEU A 17 -13.08 0.37 1.85
CA LEU A 17 -12.37 0.79 3.06
C LEU A 17 -12.25 -0.35 4.08
N ALA A 18 -13.30 -1.14 4.28
CA ALA A 18 -13.26 -2.29 5.18
C ALA A 18 -12.25 -3.34 4.70
N VAL A 19 -12.23 -3.63 3.39
CA VAL A 19 -11.27 -4.56 2.78
C VAL A 19 -9.84 -4.02 2.93
N ALA A 20 -9.60 -2.73 2.66
CA ALA A 20 -8.29 -2.11 2.83
C ALA A 20 -7.75 -2.23 4.27
N VAL A 21 -8.59 -2.00 5.28
CA VAL A 21 -8.20 -2.11 6.69
C VAL A 21 -7.88 -3.55 7.08
N ILE A 22 -8.72 -4.52 6.68
CA ILE A 22 -8.51 -5.94 6.98
C ILE A 22 -7.22 -6.45 6.34
N ILE A 23 -7.00 -6.10 5.08
CA ILE A 23 -5.78 -6.48 4.35
C ILE A 23 -4.54 -5.83 5.00
N GLY A 24 -4.59 -4.54 5.34
CA GLY A 24 -3.49 -3.85 6.01
C GLY A 24 -3.13 -4.49 7.36
N ALA A 25 -4.14 -4.85 8.17
CA ALA A 25 -3.94 -5.54 9.43
C ALA A 25 -3.32 -6.94 9.23
N ALA A 26 -3.75 -7.68 8.21
CA ALA A 26 -3.25 -9.02 7.91
C ALA A 26 -1.79 -9.03 7.40
N PHE A 27 -1.32 -7.95 6.76
CA PHE A 27 0.06 -7.83 6.27
C PHE A 27 1.06 -7.49 7.37
N THR A 28 0.63 -6.79 8.43
CA THR A 28 1.55 -6.33 9.49
C THR A 28 2.39 -7.47 10.08
N PRO A 29 1.82 -8.63 10.48
CA PRO A 29 2.61 -9.75 11.01
C PRO A 29 3.65 -10.32 10.03
N ILE A 30 3.35 -10.32 8.73
CA ILE A 30 4.28 -10.83 7.71
C ILE A 30 5.50 -9.91 7.63
N VAL A 31 5.27 -8.60 7.63
CA VAL A 31 6.37 -7.62 7.57
C VAL A 31 7.18 -7.63 8.87
N THR A 32 6.53 -7.78 10.02
CA THR A 32 7.20 -7.98 11.31
C THR A 32 8.11 -9.21 11.28
N ALA A 33 7.62 -10.37 10.83
CA ALA A 33 8.42 -11.58 10.76
C ALA A 33 9.68 -11.43 9.88
N ILE A 34 9.57 -10.73 8.74
CA ILE A 34 10.72 -10.42 7.88
C ILE A 34 11.70 -9.49 8.59
N THR A 35 11.19 -8.46 9.26
CA THR A 35 11.98 -7.48 10.01
C THR A 35 12.75 -8.15 11.13
N ASP A 36 12.11 -9.05 11.89
CA ASP A 36 12.73 -9.79 12.98
C ASP A 36 13.86 -10.71 12.49
N VAL A 37 13.70 -11.36 11.33
CA VAL A 37 14.77 -12.16 10.70
C VAL A 37 15.95 -11.27 10.33
N ILE A 38 15.71 -10.11 9.73
CA ILE A 38 16.76 -9.15 9.36
C ILE A 38 17.49 -8.64 10.62
N MET A 39 16.74 -8.26 11.65
CA MET A 39 17.31 -7.84 12.93
C MET A 39 18.10 -8.95 13.62
N GLY A 40 17.65 -10.19 13.54
CA GLY A 40 18.40 -11.35 14.03
C GLY A 40 19.75 -11.53 13.32
N ILE A 41 19.80 -11.33 12.01
CA ILE A 41 21.05 -11.36 11.22
C ILE A 41 21.96 -10.19 11.60
N ILE A 42 21.41 -8.97 11.67
CA ILE A 42 22.15 -7.78 12.10
C ILE A 42 22.73 -8.01 13.50
N GLY A 43 21.93 -8.58 14.40
CA GLY A 43 22.36 -8.87 15.76
C GLY A 43 23.39 -9.98 15.88
N ALA A 44 23.38 -10.97 15.00
CA ALA A 44 24.44 -11.97 14.92
C ALA A 44 25.79 -11.35 14.52
N VAL A 45 25.79 -10.27 13.74
CA VAL A 45 27.00 -9.56 13.31
C VAL A 45 27.47 -8.55 14.37
N ILE A 46 26.55 -7.83 15.00
CA ILE A 46 26.85 -6.76 15.98
C ILE A 46 27.02 -7.31 17.42
N GLY A 47 26.54 -8.53 17.68
CA GLY A 47 26.58 -9.18 19.00
C GLY A 47 25.42 -8.80 19.92
N GLN A 48 24.48 -7.97 19.46
CA GLN A 48 23.24 -7.61 20.17
C GLN A 48 22.06 -7.66 19.20
N PRO A 49 20.96 -8.37 19.53
CA PRO A 49 19.78 -8.53 18.65
C PRO A 49 19.02 -7.23 18.39
N ASN A 50 19.23 -6.22 19.23
CA ASN A 50 18.59 -4.92 19.16
C ASN A 50 19.53 -3.84 19.72
N PHE A 51 19.10 -2.59 19.63
CA PHE A 51 19.85 -1.46 20.15
C PHE A 51 19.38 -1.08 21.56
N ASP A 52 18.55 -1.89 22.24
CA ASP A 52 17.88 -1.50 23.49
C ASP A 52 18.87 -1.20 24.62
N SER A 53 19.97 -1.96 24.67
CA SER A 53 21.06 -1.79 25.64
C SER A 53 21.93 -0.55 25.37
N VAL A 54 21.75 0.13 24.23
CA VAL A 54 22.51 1.34 23.89
C VAL A 54 22.14 2.47 24.84
N LEU A 55 23.15 3.04 25.48
CA LEU A 55 23.01 4.13 26.47
C LEU A 55 22.10 3.76 27.64
N GLN A 56 22.02 2.48 28.00
CA GLN A 56 21.25 2.04 29.16
C GLN A 56 21.88 2.58 30.46
N PHE A 57 21.05 3.17 31.32
CA PHE A 57 21.45 3.60 32.66
C PHE A 57 20.35 3.33 33.67
N THR A 58 20.74 3.16 34.93
CA THR A 58 19.83 2.96 36.07
C THR A 58 19.94 4.16 37.00
N ILE A 59 18.81 4.62 37.55
CA ILE A 59 18.78 5.69 38.55
C ILE A 59 18.24 5.09 39.84
N ASN A 60 19.01 5.16 40.94
CA ASN A 60 18.56 4.72 42.27
C ASN A 60 18.02 3.27 42.35
N GLY A 61 18.55 2.34 41.56
CA GLY A 61 18.10 0.95 41.57
C GLY A 61 16.71 0.72 40.98
N SER A 62 16.17 1.70 40.24
CA SER A 62 14.99 1.51 39.40
C SER A 62 15.28 0.59 38.22
N ASP A 63 14.22 0.17 37.54
CA ASP A 63 14.34 -0.51 36.24
C ASP A 63 15.22 0.30 35.28
N PRO A 64 16.01 -0.38 34.43
CA PRO A 64 16.91 0.30 33.51
C PRO A 64 16.15 1.15 32.51
N ILE A 65 16.57 2.41 32.39
CA ILE A 65 16.10 3.28 31.32
C ILE A 65 16.92 2.91 30.08
N GLN A 66 16.22 2.57 29.00
CA GLN A 66 16.80 2.08 27.76
C GLN A 66 16.47 3.01 26.59
N PRO A 67 17.18 4.15 26.43
CA PRO A 67 16.99 5.07 25.31
C PRO A 67 17.20 4.40 23.95
N GLY A 68 18.03 3.35 23.92
CA GLY A 68 18.29 2.52 22.76
C GLY A 68 17.05 1.89 22.13
N THR A 69 15.97 1.70 22.90
CA THR A 69 14.67 1.22 22.37
C THR A 69 14.09 2.13 21.29
N ILE A 70 14.38 3.44 21.33
CA ILE A 70 13.97 4.39 20.29
C ILE A 70 14.73 4.10 18.99
N ILE A 71 16.03 3.80 19.08
CA ILE A 71 16.85 3.45 17.91
C ILE A 71 16.33 2.15 17.31
N THR A 72 16.08 1.13 18.14
CA THR A 72 15.46 -0.13 17.71
C THR A 72 14.13 0.13 16.99
N ALA A 73 13.26 0.98 17.54
CA ALA A 73 11.98 1.31 16.93
C ALA A 73 12.14 2.01 15.58
N VAL A 74 13.07 2.96 15.45
CA VAL A 74 13.36 3.65 14.18
C VAL A 74 13.90 2.69 13.13
N VAL A 75 14.83 1.81 13.48
CA VAL A 75 15.38 0.81 12.55
C VAL A 75 14.29 -0.15 12.09
N ASN A 76 13.48 -0.67 13.01
CA ASN A 76 12.34 -1.52 12.68
C ASN A 76 11.34 -0.82 11.76
N PHE A 77 11.02 0.44 12.03
CA PHE A 77 10.15 1.25 11.17
C PHE A 77 10.71 1.38 9.74
N LEU A 78 12.01 1.67 9.61
CA LEU A 78 12.65 1.78 8.30
C LEU A 78 12.67 0.45 7.55
N LEU A 79 12.91 -0.67 8.24
CA LEU A 79 12.88 -2.01 7.65
C LEU A 79 11.47 -2.37 7.16
N VAL A 80 10.45 -2.12 7.98
CA VAL A 80 9.04 -2.33 7.61
C VAL A 80 8.66 -1.47 6.41
N ALA A 81 9.02 -0.17 6.43
CA ALA A 81 8.75 0.74 5.33
C ALA A 81 9.45 0.30 4.03
N ALA A 82 10.72 -0.14 4.12
CA ALA A 82 11.47 -0.66 2.99
C ALA A 82 10.82 -1.94 2.43
N ALA A 83 10.42 -2.88 3.29
CA ALA A 83 9.75 -4.11 2.89
C ALA A 83 8.44 -3.82 2.14
N VAL A 84 7.59 -2.93 2.68
CA VAL A 84 6.34 -2.51 2.04
C VAL A 84 6.61 -1.80 0.71
N TYR A 85 7.59 -0.91 0.68
CA TYR A 85 7.96 -0.18 -0.54
C TYR A 85 8.41 -1.13 -1.66
N PHE A 86 9.34 -2.04 -1.37
CA PHE A 86 9.86 -2.97 -2.38
C PHE A 86 8.87 -4.07 -2.75
N ALA A 87 8.09 -4.59 -1.80
CA ALA A 87 7.15 -5.69 -2.06
C ALA A 87 5.83 -5.26 -2.71
N ILE A 88 5.38 -4.02 -2.46
CA ILE A 88 4.06 -3.54 -2.91
C ILE A 88 4.21 -2.36 -3.88
N ILE A 89 4.88 -1.28 -3.45
CA ILE A 89 4.92 -0.03 -4.22
C ILE A 89 5.71 -0.19 -5.51
N VAL A 90 6.89 -0.80 -5.47
CA VAL A 90 7.73 -1.02 -6.66
C VAL A 90 7.02 -1.86 -7.74
N PRO A 91 6.45 -3.06 -7.44
CA PRO A 91 5.75 -3.82 -8.46
C PRO A 91 4.48 -3.13 -8.95
N MET A 92 3.71 -2.47 -8.06
CA MET A 92 2.53 -1.70 -8.49
C MET A 92 2.92 -0.55 -9.42
N ASN A 93 3.99 0.18 -9.14
CA ASN A 93 4.49 1.25 -10.00
C ASN A 93 4.98 0.72 -11.35
N LYS A 94 5.64 -0.46 -11.37
CA LYS A 94 6.03 -1.13 -12.62
C LYS A 94 4.83 -1.55 -13.46
N ILE A 95 3.81 -2.15 -12.84
CA ILE A 95 2.57 -2.56 -13.54
C ILE A 95 1.87 -1.33 -14.13
N LYS A 96 1.68 -0.27 -13.33
CA LYS A 96 1.06 0.98 -13.81
C LYS A 96 1.82 1.61 -14.98
N ALA A 97 3.16 1.63 -14.93
CA ALA A 97 3.99 2.13 -16.02
C ALA A 97 3.90 1.26 -17.28
N THR A 98 3.61 -0.04 -17.14
CA THR A 98 3.44 -0.96 -18.27
C THR A 98 2.04 -0.82 -18.88
N THR A 99 1.02 -0.59 -18.08
CA THR A 99 -0.36 -0.35 -18.56
C THR A 99 -0.49 1.01 -19.25
N ALA A 100 0.10 2.08 -18.69
CA ALA A 100 0.09 3.40 -19.32
C ALA A 100 0.78 3.40 -20.70
N LYS A 101 1.91 2.70 -20.83
CA LYS A 101 2.58 2.50 -22.14
C LYS A 101 1.76 1.66 -23.12
N LYS A 102 0.88 0.79 -22.61
CA LYS A 102 0.00 -0.04 -23.43
C LYS A 102 -1.23 0.74 -23.90
N GLU A 103 -1.70 1.70 -23.11
CA GLU A 103 -2.75 2.65 -23.48
C GLU A 103 -2.24 3.62 -24.56
N GLU A 104 -1.04 4.19 -24.43
CA GLU A 104 -0.41 5.04 -25.45
C GLU A 104 -0.22 4.30 -26.80
N ALA A 105 0.14 3.01 -26.77
CA ALA A 105 0.29 2.21 -27.99
C ALA A 105 -1.04 1.77 -28.63
N VAL A 106 -2.14 1.80 -27.86
CA VAL A 106 -3.50 1.54 -28.36
C VAL A 106 -4.13 2.81 -28.93
N GLU A 107 -3.71 3.99 -28.47
CA GLU A 107 -4.15 5.29 -28.99
C GLU A 107 -3.60 5.60 -30.40
N GLU A 108 -2.49 4.98 -30.80
CA GLU A 108 -1.98 5.00 -32.19
C GLU A 108 -2.71 4.01 -33.12
N ALA A 109 -3.41 3.01 -32.58
CA ALA A 109 -4.38 2.26 -33.36
C ALA A 109 -5.69 3.06 -33.40
N PRO A 110 -6.44 3.10 -34.53
CA PRO A 110 -7.71 3.80 -34.54
C PRO A 110 -8.59 3.18 -33.45
N ALA A 111 -8.82 3.93 -32.37
CA ALA A 111 -9.65 3.51 -31.26
C ALA A 111 -11.01 3.13 -31.84
N VAL A 112 -11.42 1.88 -31.66
CA VAL A 112 -12.78 1.47 -32.00
C VAL A 112 -13.67 2.25 -31.03
N PRO A 113 -14.47 3.23 -31.51
CA PRO A 113 -15.24 4.08 -30.61
C PRO A 113 -16.16 3.21 -29.75
N SER A 114 -16.27 3.54 -28.47
CA SER A 114 -17.18 2.86 -27.55
C SER A 114 -18.64 2.98 -28.05
N THR A 115 -19.53 2.09 -27.61
CA THR A 115 -20.94 2.12 -28.04
C THR A 115 -21.59 3.49 -27.78
N GLU A 116 -21.24 4.15 -26.68
CA GLU A 116 -21.71 5.51 -26.39
C GLU A 116 -21.12 6.55 -27.34
N GLU A 117 -19.84 6.48 -27.67
CA GLU A 117 -19.20 7.38 -28.65
C GLU A 117 -19.77 7.19 -30.06
N GLN A 118 -20.11 5.95 -30.44
CA GLN A 118 -20.80 5.65 -31.69
C GLN A 118 -22.20 6.28 -31.71
N LEU A 119 -22.99 6.07 -30.66
CA LEU A 119 -24.32 6.67 -30.54
C LEU A 119 -24.26 8.21 -30.55
N LEU A 120 -23.28 8.80 -29.88
CA LEU A 120 -23.09 10.27 -29.89
C LEU A 120 -22.69 10.77 -31.28
N THR A 121 -21.90 10.01 -32.02
CA THR A 121 -21.53 10.32 -33.41
C THR A 121 -22.76 10.25 -34.32
N GLU A 122 -23.57 9.20 -34.20
CA GLU A 122 -24.83 9.06 -34.93
C GLU A 122 -25.82 10.18 -34.60
N ILE A 123 -25.96 10.55 -33.33
CA ILE A 123 -26.82 11.67 -32.91
C ILE A 123 -26.34 12.99 -33.50
N ARG A 124 -25.02 13.25 -33.50
CA ARG A 124 -24.43 14.44 -34.12
C ARG A 124 -24.75 14.49 -35.61
N ASP A 125 -24.58 13.39 -36.32
CA ASP A 125 -24.78 13.32 -37.76
C ASP A 125 -26.27 13.43 -38.12
N LEU A 126 -27.17 12.85 -37.31
CA LEU A 126 -28.62 13.03 -37.45
C LEU A 126 -29.08 14.47 -37.17
N LEU A 127 -28.43 15.18 -36.24
CA LEU A 127 -28.70 16.59 -35.99
C LEU A 127 -28.16 17.49 -37.10
N ALA A 128 -26.98 17.18 -37.64
CA ALA A 128 -26.39 17.91 -38.76
C ALA A 128 -27.25 17.80 -40.03
N ASN A 129 -27.86 16.65 -40.28
CA ASN A 129 -28.75 16.41 -41.43
C ASN A 129 -30.18 16.97 -41.25
N LYS A 130 -30.54 17.47 -40.07
CA LYS A 130 -31.88 18.01 -39.76
C LYS A 130 -31.97 19.53 -39.91
N ASN A 131 -30.85 20.22 -40.14
CA ASN A 131 -30.76 21.62 -40.55
C ASN A 131 -30.39 21.73 -42.02
#